data_AF-A0A933YV36-F1
#
_entry.id   AF-A0A933YV36-F1
#
_cell.length_a   1.000
_cell.length_b   1.000
_cell.length_c   1.000
_cell.angle_alpha   90.00
_cell.angle_beta   90.00
_cell.angle_gamma   90.00
#
_symmetry.space_group_name_H-M   'P 1'
#
loop_
_entity.id
_entity.type
_entity.pdbx_description
1 polymer ?
#
loop_
_entity_poly.entity_id
_entity_poly.type
_entity_poly.pdbx_seq_one_letter_code
_entity_poly.pdbx_strand_id
1 'polypeptide(L)'
;MKQISMTVFDQEHCRREWFFDFDGEIFHDFCTTLTREMKKLGITLTLLRNRDAVIKINSYADLLNVVKISSPDDGHSNQCIGHIIGKSEHLDIMEDIRTAVRRVAFAPETVAPSSEFRKVCHNCGCGC
;
A
#
# COMPACT_ATOMS: atom_id res chain seq x y z
N MET A 1 8.41 10.68 16.86
CA MET A 1 8.17 9.29 16.41
C MET A 1 7.45 9.40 15.10
N LYS A 2 8.00 8.85 14.01
CA LYS A 2 7.45 9.01 12.66
C LYS A 2 6.10 8.30 12.56
N GLN A 3 5.13 8.92 11.91
CA GLN A 3 3.79 8.36 11.72
C GLN A 3 3.57 7.94 10.28
N ILE A 4 3.21 6.67 10.09
CA ILE A 4 2.83 6.10 8.80
C ILE A 4 1.42 5.53 8.93
N SER A 5 0.55 5.86 7.99
CA SER A 5 -0.76 5.22 7.87
C SER A 5 -0.80 4.35 6.62
N MET A 6 -1.33 3.14 6.78
CA MET A 6 -1.64 2.20 5.71
C MET A 6 -3.15 2.10 5.59
N THR A 7 -3.70 2.56 4.47
CA THR A 7 -5.13 2.51 4.19
C THR A 7 -5.42 1.42 3.18
N VAL A 8 -6.33 0.51 3.53
CA VAL A 8 -6.81 -0.55 2.64
C VAL A 8 -8.19 -0.16 2.13
N PHE A 9 -8.30 -0.05 0.81
CA PHE A 9 -9.53 0.27 0.10
C PHE A 9 -10.39 -0.98 -0.11
N ASP A 10 -11.67 -0.79 -0.43
CA ASP A 10 -12.51 -1.92 -0.81
C ASP A 10 -12.19 -2.38 -2.24
N GLN A 11 -12.62 -3.58 -2.59
CA GLN A 11 -12.16 -4.28 -3.79
C GLN A 11 -13.30 -4.94 -4.55
N GLU A 12 -13.31 -4.74 -5.87
CA GLU A 12 -14.21 -5.43 -6.80
C GLU A 12 -13.39 -6.30 -7.75
N HIS A 13 -13.42 -7.62 -7.55
CA HIS A 13 -12.61 -8.56 -8.32
C HIS A 13 -13.29 -8.95 -9.62
N CYS A 14 -12.74 -8.50 -10.75
CA CYS A 14 -13.19 -8.95 -12.07
C CYS A 14 -12.55 -10.30 -12.47
N ARG A 15 -11.43 -10.68 -11.83
CA ARG A 15 -10.73 -11.95 -12.05
C ARG A 15 -10.33 -12.59 -10.73
N ARG A 16 -10.60 -13.89 -10.58
CA ARG A 16 -10.32 -14.64 -9.33
C ARG A 16 -8.83 -14.84 -9.06
N GLU A 17 -7.99 -14.85 -10.09
CA GLU A 17 -6.54 -15.06 -9.96
C GLU A 17 -5.84 -13.95 -9.15
N TRP A 18 -6.45 -12.76 -9.08
CA TRP A 18 -5.95 -11.62 -8.31
C TRP A 18 -6.71 -11.43 -6.99
N PHE A 19 -7.53 -12.41 -6.59
CA PHE A 19 -8.23 -12.35 -5.32
C PHE A 19 -7.23 -12.42 -4.17
N PHE A 20 -7.35 -11.47 -3.26
CA PHE A 20 -6.67 -11.51 -1.96
C PHE A 20 -7.64 -11.06 -0.88
N ASP A 21 -7.65 -11.78 0.24
CA ASP A 21 -8.54 -11.50 1.35
C ASP A 21 -7.88 -10.54 2.35
N PHE A 22 -8.12 -9.24 2.19
CA PHE A 22 -7.64 -8.20 3.10
C PHE A 22 -8.45 -8.11 4.41
N ASP A 23 -9.53 -8.88 4.57
CA ASP A 23 -10.30 -8.94 5.82
C ASP A 23 -10.06 -10.28 6.57
N GLY A 24 -9.29 -11.19 5.97
CA GLY A 24 -8.94 -12.48 6.54
C GLY A 24 -7.91 -12.42 7.67
N GLU A 25 -7.93 -13.47 8.52
CA GLU A 25 -7.08 -13.60 9.70
C GLU A 25 -5.58 -13.53 9.37
N ILE A 26 -5.16 -14.16 8.26
CA ILE A 26 -3.77 -14.16 7.81
C ILE A 26 -3.26 -12.73 7.57
N PHE A 27 -4.07 -11.89 6.92
CA PHE A 27 -3.70 -10.50 6.66
C PHE A 27 -3.68 -9.66 7.94
N HIS A 28 -4.63 -9.91 8.85
CA HIS A 28 -4.67 -9.27 10.16
C HIS A 28 -3.42 -9.58 11.01
N ASP A 29 -2.99 -10.83 11.05
CA ASP A 29 -1.79 -11.27 11.78
C ASP A 29 -0.52 -10.70 11.17
N PHE A 30 -0.46 -10.64 9.83
CA PHE A 30 0.60 -9.95 9.11
C PHE A 30 0.68 -8.46 9.52
N CYS A 31 -0.44 -7.74 9.51
CA CYS A 31 -0.49 -6.32 9.88
C CYS A 31 -0.10 -6.09 11.34
N THR A 32 -0.56 -6.95 12.24
CA THR A 32 -0.21 -6.91 13.67
C THR A 32 1.29 -7.09 13.86
N THR A 33 1.88 -8.06 13.15
CA THR A 33 3.32 -8.32 13.20
C THR A 33 4.12 -7.15 12.62
N LEU A 34 3.74 -6.65 11.45
CA LEU A 34 4.40 -5.52 10.81
C LEU A 34 4.35 -4.26 11.68
N THR A 35 3.19 -3.96 12.30
CA THR A 35 3.03 -2.83 13.22
C THR A 35 3.95 -2.95 14.43
N ARG A 36 4.06 -4.15 15.01
CA ARG A 36 4.95 -4.42 16.14
C ARG A 36 6.43 -4.28 15.75
N GLU A 37 6.81 -4.74 14.56
CA GLU A 37 8.17 -4.53 14.03
C GLU A 37 8.48 -3.05 13.86
N MET A 38 7.61 -2.28 13.21
CA MET A 38 7.80 -0.84 12.99
C MET A 38 7.88 -0.06 14.31
N LYS A 39 7.05 -0.43 15.30
CA LYS A 39 7.09 0.18 16.63
C LYS A 39 8.44 0.03 17.31
N LYS A 40 9.09 -1.14 17.21
CA LYS A 40 10.44 -1.37 17.75
C LYS A 40 11.49 -0.46 17.11
N LEU A 41 11.24 -0.01 15.89
CA LEU A 41 12.12 0.87 15.11
C LEU A 41 11.75 2.36 15.26
N GLY A 42 10.86 2.71 16.20
CA GLY A 42 10.46 4.10 16.45
C GLY A 42 9.47 4.67 15.44
N ILE A 43 8.69 3.81 14.79
CA ILE A 43 7.68 4.19 13.80
C ILE A 43 6.31 3.72 14.27
N THR A 44 5.34 4.63 14.27
CA THR A 44 3.94 4.29 14.48
C THR A 44 3.31 3.96 13.14
N LEU A 45 2.95 2.70 12.93
CA LEU A 45 2.17 2.26 11.78
C LEU A 45 0.70 2.11 12.18
N THR A 46 -0.19 2.80 11.48
CA THR A 46 -1.63 2.72 11.70
C THR A 46 -2.30 2.07 10.50
N LEU A 47 -3.13 1.05 10.74
CA LEU A 47 -3.98 0.44 9.70
C LEU A 47 -5.35 1.12 9.68
N LEU A 48 -5.77 1.56 8.51
CA LEU A 48 -7.08 2.18 8.24
C LEU A 48 -7.82 1.39 7.17
N ARG A 49 -9.15 1.41 7.23
CA ARG A 49 -10.03 0.88 6.18
C ARG A 49 -10.81 2.02 5.55
N ASN A 50 -10.84 2.06 4.23
CA ASN A 50 -11.72 2.92 3.47
C ASN A 50 -12.69 2.06 2.66
N ARG A 51 -13.95 2.03 3.08
CA ARG A 51 -15.03 1.28 2.39
C ARG A 51 -15.86 2.17 1.46
N ASP A 52 -15.59 3.47 1.42
CA ASP A 52 -16.31 4.42 0.58
C ASP A 52 -15.74 4.45 -0.85
N ALA A 53 -14.53 3.94 -1.03
CA ALA A 53 -13.86 3.85 -2.32
C ALA A 53 -13.48 2.39 -2.65
N VAL A 54 -13.81 1.99 -3.87
CA VAL A 54 -13.63 0.62 -4.37
C VAL A 54 -12.63 0.62 -5.52
N ILE A 55 -11.64 -0.27 -5.49
CA ILE A 55 -10.70 -0.50 -6.59
C ILE A 55 -11.14 -1.72 -7.39
N LYS A 56 -11.29 -1.56 -8.71
CA LYS A 56 -11.60 -2.68 -9.62
C LYS A 56 -10.35 -3.47 -9.97
N ILE A 57 -10.32 -4.76 -9.66
CA ILE A 57 -9.13 -5.60 -9.79
C ILE A 57 -9.20 -6.43 -11.08
N ASN A 58 -8.42 -6.03 -12.08
CA ASN A 58 -8.25 -6.74 -13.35
C ASN A 58 -6.85 -7.34 -13.52
N SER A 59 -5.89 -6.86 -12.73
CA SER A 59 -4.49 -7.23 -12.79
C SER A 59 -3.84 -7.12 -11.41
N TYR A 60 -2.64 -7.68 -11.27
CA TYR A 60 -1.83 -7.47 -10.07
C TYR A 60 -1.52 -5.99 -9.81
N ALA A 61 -1.33 -5.18 -10.87
CA ALA A 61 -1.08 -3.76 -10.71
C ALA A 61 -2.29 -3.04 -10.08
N ASP A 62 -3.51 -3.50 -10.35
CA ASP A 62 -4.71 -2.99 -9.67
C ASP A 62 -4.76 -3.44 -8.21
N LEU A 63 -4.35 -4.67 -7.91
CA LEU A 63 -4.25 -5.17 -6.53
C LEU A 63 -3.30 -4.31 -5.69
N LEU A 64 -2.18 -3.89 -6.25
CA LEU A 64 -1.25 -2.96 -5.62
C LEU A 64 -1.86 -1.57 -5.35
N ASN A 65 -2.95 -1.19 -6.02
CA ASN A 65 -3.62 0.09 -5.79
C ASN A 65 -4.60 0.05 -4.59
N VAL A 66 -4.93 -1.15 -4.08
CA VAL A 66 -5.83 -1.34 -2.94
C VAL A 66 -5.21 -0.80 -1.65
N VAL A 67 -3.89 -0.86 -1.52
CA VAL A 67 -3.16 -0.40 -0.33
C VAL A 67 -2.47 0.92 -0.63
N LYS A 68 -2.78 1.93 0.20
CA LYS A 68 -2.13 3.25 0.15
C LYS A 68 -1.37 3.52 1.42
N ILE A 69 -0.24 4.18 1.28
CA ILE A 69 0.64 4.58 2.38
C ILE A 69 0.75 6.10 2.38
N SER A 70 0.64 6.66 3.59
CA SER A 70 0.89 8.07 3.86
C SER A 70 1.91 8.20 4.99
N SER A 71 2.87 9.09 4.81
CA SER A 71 3.78 9.59 5.84
C SER A 71 3.87 11.11 5.69
N PRO A 72 3.00 11.86 6.39
CA PRO A 72 2.93 13.33 6.27
C PRO A 72 4.26 14.02 6.57
N ASP A 73 5.03 13.47 7.52
CA ASP A 73 6.35 13.99 7.92
C ASP A 73 7.37 13.95 6.76
N ASP A 74 7.18 13.08 5.77
CA ASP A 74 8.03 12.98 4.57
C ASP A 74 7.35 13.52 3.29
N GLY A 75 6.20 14.19 3.42
CA GLY A 75 5.46 14.74 2.28
C GLY A 75 4.68 13.71 1.45
N HIS A 76 4.51 12.48 1.95
CA HIS A 76 3.75 11.42 1.28
C HIS A 76 2.34 11.35 1.85
N SER A 77 1.31 11.73 1.09
CA SER A 77 -0.05 11.83 1.64
C SER A 77 -0.97 10.67 1.27
N ASN A 78 -0.77 9.98 0.14
CA ASN A 78 -1.71 8.94 -0.32
C ASN A 78 -1.18 8.08 -1.50
N GLN A 79 0.02 7.51 -1.38
CA GLN A 79 0.65 6.76 -2.49
C GLN A 79 0.26 5.29 -2.45
N CYS A 80 -0.14 4.70 -3.58
CA CYS A 80 -0.31 3.25 -3.65
C CYS A 80 1.04 2.53 -3.53
N ILE A 81 1.02 1.28 -3.03
CA ILE A 81 2.26 0.51 -2.95
C ILE A 81 2.87 0.25 -4.34
N GLY A 82 2.04 0.13 -5.39
CA GLY A 82 2.53 0.02 -6.77
C GLY A 82 3.33 1.25 -7.24
N HIS A 83 3.01 2.45 -6.74
CA HIS A 83 3.82 3.66 -6.98
C HIS A 83 5.15 3.61 -6.21
N ILE A 84 5.13 3.08 -4.98
CA ILE A 84 6.28 3.10 -4.07
C ILE A 84 7.35 2.10 -4.50
N ILE A 85 6.96 0.91 -4.95
CA ILE A 85 7.89 -0.18 -5.26
C ILE A 85 7.84 -0.64 -6.72
N GLY A 86 6.85 -0.20 -7.50
CA GLY A 86 6.58 -0.81 -8.81
C GLY A 86 5.88 -2.16 -8.67
N LYS A 87 5.89 -2.95 -9.75
CA LYS A 87 5.38 -4.33 -9.76
C LYS A 87 6.50 -5.29 -9.38
N SER A 88 6.30 -6.12 -8.36
CA SER A 88 7.24 -7.19 -7.99
C SER A 88 7.26 -8.34 -8.98
N GLU A 89 8.37 -9.09 -9.00
CA GLU A 89 8.51 -10.30 -9.82
C GLU A 89 7.72 -11.47 -9.24
N HIS A 90 7.64 -11.58 -7.91
CA HIS A 90 6.98 -12.68 -7.22
C HIS A 90 5.46 -12.55 -7.13
N LEU A 91 4.92 -11.34 -7.36
CA LEU A 91 3.49 -11.04 -7.26
C LEU A 91 2.89 -11.40 -5.89
N ASP A 92 3.67 -11.21 -4.82
CA ASP A 92 3.26 -11.44 -3.43
C ASP A 92 2.88 -10.12 -2.77
N ILE A 93 1.58 -9.94 -2.55
CA ILE A 93 1.03 -8.70 -1.98
C ILE A 93 1.49 -8.43 -0.54
N MET A 94 1.75 -9.46 0.28
CA MET A 94 2.22 -9.27 1.65
C MET A 94 3.69 -8.86 1.69
N GLU A 95 4.52 -9.45 0.81
CA GLU A 95 5.91 -9.03 0.60
C GLU A 95 5.97 -7.57 0.12
N ASP A 96 5.12 -7.22 -0.84
CA ASP A 96 5.06 -5.91 -1.46
C ASP A 96 4.63 -4.81 -0.48
N ILE A 97 3.61 -5.08 0.35
CA ILE A 97 3.20 -4.17 1.43
C ILE A 97 4.36 -3.94 2.41
N ARG A 98 5.03 -5.01 2.83
CA ARG A 98 6.18 -4.89 3.76
C ARG A 98 7.28 -4.03 3.16
N THR A 99 7.61 -4.26 1.89
CA THR A 99 8.65 -3.52 1.17
C THR A 99 8.29 -2.05 1.03
N ALA A 100 7.04 -1.75 0.65
CA ALA A 100 6.56 -0.37 0.53
C ALA A 100 6.58 0.37 1.88
N VAL A 101 6.09 -0.26 2.96
CA VAL A 101 6.14 0.32 4.31
C VAL A 101 7.58 0.60 4.73
N ARG A 102 8.51 -0.34 4.51
CA ARG A 102 9.93 -0.18 4.85
C ARG A 102 10.60 0.93 4.02
N ARG A 103 10.26 1.04 2.75
CA ARG A 103 10.80 2.10 1.88
C ARG A 103 10.35 3.48 2.36
N VAL A 104 9.06 3.67 2.63
CA VAL A 104 8.55 4.92 3.19
C VAL A 104 9.14 5.20 4.58
N ALA A 105 9.31 4.17 5.41
CA ALA A 105 9.90 4.29 6.74
C ALA A 105 11.35 4.80 6.72
N PHE A 106 12.21 4.21 5.89
CA PHE A 106 13.67 4.34 6.01
C PHE A 106 14.37 5.00 4.81
N ALA A 107 13.70 5.10 3.66
CA ALA A 107 14.24 5.73 2.45
C ALA A 107 13.13 6.49 1.66
N PRO A 108 12.30 7.33 2.32
CA PRO A 108 11.15 8.00 1.70
C PRO A 108 11.54 8.88 0.51
N GLU A 109 12.76 9.42 0.48
CA GLU A 109 13.32 10.23 -0.61
C GLU A 109 13.55 9.44 -1.90
N THR A 110 13.61 8.11 -1.80
CA THR A 110 13.75 7.22 -2.96
C THR A 110 12.41 6.94 -3.64
N VAL A 111 11.29 7.37 -3.04
CA VAL A 111 9.97 7.21 -3.63
C VAL A 111 9.78 8.31 -4.66
N ALA A 112 9.50 7.92 -5.90
CA ALA A 112 9.35 8.86 -6.99
C ALA A 112 8.23 9.87 -6.73
N PRO A 113 8.33 11.11 -7.24
CA PRO A 113 7.24 12.08 -7.18
C PRO A 113 5.99 11.58 -7.89
N SER A 114 4.80 11.92 -7.37
CA SER A 114 3.51 11.56 -7.98
C SER A 114 3.36 12.05 -9.43
N SER A 115 4.06 13.11 -9.82
CA SER A 115 4.07 13.65 -11.18
C SER A 115 4.66 12.71 -12.24
N GLU A 116 5.50 11.75 -11.84
CA GLU A 116 6.18 10.85 -12.78
C GLU A 116 5.29 9.69 -13.26
N PHE A 117 4.21 9.38 -12.54
CA PHE A 117 3.34 8.22 -12.81
C PHE A 117 1.94 8.58 -13.31
N ARG A 118 1.70 9.86 -13.67
CA ARG A 118 0.39 10.36 -14.16
C ARG A 118 -0.19 9.58 -15.35
N LYS A 119 0.65 8.93 -16.16
CA LYS A 119 0.21 8.13 -17.33
C LYS A 119 0.00 6.64 -17.06
N VAL A 120 0.42 6.13 -15.89
CA VAL A 120 0.39 4.68 -15.60
C VAL A 120 -0.67 4.36 -14.54
N CYS A 121 -1.05 5.34 -13.72
CA CYS A 121 -1.99 5.18 -12.61
C CYS A 121 -3.46 5.33 -13.05
N HIS A 122 -3.95 4.48 -13.97
CA HIS A 122 -5.30 4.61 -14.54
C HIS A 122 -6.45 4.20 -13.57
N ASN A 123 -6.15 3.62 -12.41
CA ASN A 123 -7.16 3.04 -11.51
C ASN A 123 -6.84 3.21 -10.01
N CYS A 124 -5.88 4.07 -9.68
CA CYS A 124 -5.40 4.21 -8.31
C CYS A 124 -6.16 5.28 -7.51
N GLY A 125 -6.78 6.27 -8.18
CA GLY A 125 -7.44 7.37 -7.49
C GLY A 125 -6.50 8.14 -6.55
N CYS A 126 -5.19 8.19 -6.86
CA CYS A 126 -4.20 8.96 -6.10
C CYS A 126 -4.25 10.47 -6.33
N GLY A 127 -5.05 10.97 -7.28
CA GLY A 127 -5.03 12.38 -7.69
C GLY A 127 -3.73 12.80 -8.41
N CYS A 128 -2.94 11.80 -8.80
CA CYS A 128 -2.00 11.79 -9.89
C CYS A 128 -2.74 12.08 -11.22
#